data_AF-A0A0A0KTX3-F1
#
_entry.id   AF-A0A0A0KTX3-F1
#
_cell.length_a   1.000
_cell.length_b   1.000
_cell.length_c   1.000
_cell.angle_alpha   90.00
_cell.angle_beta   90.00
_cell.angle_gamma   90.00
#
_symmetry.space_group_name_H-M   'P 1'
#
loop_
_entity.id
_entity.type
_entity.pdbx_description
1 polymer ?
#
loop_
_entity_poly.entity_id
_entity_poly.type
_entity_poly.pdbx_seq_one_letter_code
_entity_poly.pdbx_strand_id
1 'polypeptide(L)'
;MNDLLMNASLHLQRHILGVYEWEGTNPMPPEIWMFGKILPLNLGGFLCYTRLTFLPMSYLYAKRFAGPLTPLILQLRHEIYIQPYNDIKWNPARNFCAKS
;
A
#
# COMPACT_ATOMS: atom_id res chain seq x y z
N MET A 1 11.73 5.41 -8.32
CA MET A 1 11.24 4.00 -8.31
C MET A 1 11.43 3.35 -6.95
N ASN A 2 12.59 3.54 -6.31
CA ASN A 2 12.85 3.02 -4.96
C ASN A 2 11.94 3.63 -3.88
N ASP A 3 11.68 4.95 -3.94
CA ASP A 3 10.82 5.62 -2.94
C ASP A 3 9.35 5.17 -3.03
N LEU A 4 8.86 4.92 -4.24
CA LEU A 4 7.49 4.44 -4.49
C LEU A 4 7.27 3.03 -3.91
N LEU A 5 8.25 2.14 -4.08
CA LEU A 5 8.22 0.80 -3.52
C LEU A 5 8.36 0.80 -1.99
N MET A 6 9.21 1.69 -1.46
CA MET A 6 9.42 1.83 -0.03
C MET A 6 8.17 2.40 0.67
N ASN A 7 7.55 3.42 0.11
CA ASN A 7 6.28 3.96 0.61
C ASN A 7 5.16 2.92 0.49
N ALA A 8 5.04 2.22 -0.64
CA ALA A 8 4.04 1.17 -0.80
C ALA A 8 4.19 0.10 0.29
N SER A 9 5.42 -0.37 0.54
CA SER A 9 5.74 -1.36 1.60
C SER A 9 5.25 -0.91 2.98
N LEU A 10 5.52 0.34 3.35
CA LEU A 10 5.08 0.91 4.63
C LEU A 10 3.56 1.02 4.73
N HIS A 11 2.87 1.40 3.65
CA HIS A 11 1.40 1.46 3.65
C HIS A 11 0.78 0.08 3.75
N LEU A 12 1.38 -0.94 3.14
CA LEU A 12 0.83 -2.29 3.15
C LEU A 12 0.94 -2.97 4.52
N GLN A 13 2.01 -2.72 5.27
CA GLN A 13 2.10 -3.15 6.67
C GLN A 13 0.96 -2.57 7.52
N ARG A 14 0.61 -1.29 7.29
CA ARG A 14 -0.47 -0.61 8.01
C ARG A 14 -1.87 -1.14 7.63
N HIS A 15 -2.07 -1.58 6.40
CA HIS A 15 -3.30 -2.28 5.99
C HIS A 15 -3.44 -3.65 6.64
N ILE A 16 -2.36 -4.43 6.66
CA ILE A 16 -2.35 -5.75 7.32
C ILE A 16 -2.74 -5.61 8.79
N LEU A 17 -2.23 -4.57 9.46
CA LEU A 17 -2.59 -4.26 10.85
C LEU A 17 -4.01 -3.69 10.99
N GLY A 18 -4.64 -3.25 9.90
CA GLY A 18 -5.98 -2.65 9.93
C GLY A 18 -6.00 -1.22 10.44
N VAL A 19 -4.88 -0.48 10.42
CA VAL A 19 -4.83 0.93 10.87
C VAL A 19 -4.87 1.94 9.72
N TYR A 20 -4.82 1.50 8.46
CA TYR A 20 -4.81 2.38 7.27
C TYR A 20 -5.79 1.85 6.21
N GLU A 21 -6.50 2.74 5.52
CA GLU A 21 -7.52 2.36 4.53
C GLU A 21 -6.94 2.23 3.13
N TRP A 22 -7.33 1.18 2.41
CA TRP A 22 -6.80 0.78 1.11
C TRP A 22 -6.93 1.85 0.01
N GLU A 23 -7.87 2.78 0.15
CA GLU A 23 -8.02 3.95 -0.73
C GLU A 23 -6.86 4.95 -0.61
N GLY A 24 -6.12 4.91 0.50
CA GLY A 24 -4.96 5.76 0.77
C GLY A 24 -3.69 5.29 0.08
N THR A 25 -3.73 4.15 -0.62
CA THR A 25 -2.55 3.56 -1.25
C THR A 25 -2.66 3.63 -2.76
N ASN A 26 -1.54 3.97 -3.41
CA ASN A 26 -1.47 3.97 -4.86
C ASN A 26 -1.81 2.57 -5.41
N PRO A 27 -2.64 2.48 -6.47
CA PRO A 27 -3.08 1.20 -7.00
C PRO A 27 -1.89 0.37 -7.50
N MET A 28 -1.85 -0.88 -7.08
CA MET A 28 -0.86 -1.87 -7.50
C MET A 28 -1.56 -2.97 -8.30
N PRO A 29 -1.88 -2.72 -9.58
CA PRO A 29 -2.59 -3.68 -10.42
C PRO A 29 -1.77 -4.96 -10.58
N PRO A 30 -2.28 -6.15 -10.21
CA PRO A 30 -1.59 -7.42 -10.46
C PRO A 30 -1.46 -7.74 -11.96
N GLU A 31 -2.24 -7.09 -12.82
CA GLU A 31 -2.24 -7.26 -14.28
C GLU A 31 -0.90 -6.89 -14.91
N ILE A 32 -0.12 -6.02 -14.26
CA ILE A 32 1.25 -5.66 -14.64
C ILE A 32 2.18 -6.89 -14.77
N TRP A 33 1.86 -7.99 -14.08
CA TRP A 33 2.59 -9.27 -14.21
C TRP A 33 2.16 -10.09 -15.43
N MET A 34 0.93 -9.91 -15.90
CA MET A 34 0.37 -10.64 -17.06
C MET A 34 0.79 -9.99 -18.38
N PHE A 35 0.93 -8.67 -18.40
CA PHE A 35 1.53 -7.96 -19.52
C PHE A 35 3.04 -8.20 -19.52
N GLY A 36 3.48 -9.16 -20.35
CA GLY A 36 4.90 -9.45 -20.58
C GLY A 36 5.68 -8.27 -21.20
N LYS A 37 6.65 -8.56 -22.07
CA LYS A 37 7.57 -7.57 -22.68
C LYS A 37 6.91 -6.46 -23.54
N ILE A 38 5.58 -6.42 -23.64
CA ILE A 38 4.81 -5.56 -24.55
C ILE A 38 4.75 -4.10 -24.07
N LEU A 39 4.89 -3.85 -22.76
CA LEU A 39 4.94 -2.51 -22.18
C LEU A 39 6.35 -2.20 -21.64
N PRO A 40 6.80 -0.92 -21.65
CA PRO A 40 8.05 -0.50 -20.99
C PRO A 40 8.03 -0.74 -19.46
N LEU A 41 6.89 -1.19 -18.92
CA LEU A 41 6.68 -1.66 -17.54
C LEU A 41 7.01 -3.15 -17.36
N ASN A 42 7.97 -3.69 -18.09
CA ASN A 42 8.38 -5.08 -17.94
C ASN A 42 9.10 -5.28 -16.59
N LEU A 43 8.43 -5.90 -15.60
CA LEU A 43 9.04 -6.24 -14.30
C LEU A 43 10.23 -7.22 -14.42
N GLY A 44 10.41 -7.87 -15.56
CA GLY A 44 11.57 -8.70 -15.86
C GLY A 44 12.89 -7.91 -15.86
N GLY A 45 12.85 -6.61 -16.17
CA GLY A 45 14.04 -5.73 -16.12
C GLY A 45 14.32 -5.11 -14.74
N PHE A 46 13.42 -5.28 -13.78
CA PHE A 46 13.60 -4.75 -12.42
C PHE A 46 14.53 -5.64 -11.59
N LEU A 47 15.07 -5.10 -10.51
CA LEU A 47 15.89 -5.87 -9.57
C LEU A 47 15.08 -7.03 -8.97
N CYS A 48 15.75 -8.15 -8.67
CA CYS A 48 15.11 -9.33 -8.10
C CYS A 48 14.36 -9.03 -6.79
N TYR A 49 14.90 -8.14 -5.97
CA TYR A 49 14.30 -7.70 -4.71
C TYR A 49 12.97 -6.95 -4.93
N THR A 50 12.89 -6.12 -5.97
CA THR A 50 11.66 -5.41 -6.34
C THR A 50 10.56 -6.37 -6.75
N ARG A 51 10.90 -7.45 -7.48
CA ARG A 51 9.91 -8.48 -7.86
C ARG A 51 9.39 -9.25 -6.65
N LEU A 52 10.28 -9.65 -5.75
CA LEU A 52 9.92 -10.42 -4.55
C LEU A 52 9.03 -9.63 -3.60
N THR A 53 9.21 -8.31 -3.53
CA THR A 53 8.38 -7.44 -2.70
C THR A 53 7.07 -7.06 -3.40
N PHE A 54 7.10 -6.70 -4.69
CA PHE A 54 5.90 -6.23 -5.40
C PHE A 54 4.83 -7.33 -5.59
N LEU A 55 5.25 -8.59 -5.76
CA LEU A 55 4.34 -9.72 -6.00
C LEU A 55 3.35 -9.98 -4.84
N PRO A 56 3.80 -10.19 -3.58
CA PRO A 56 2.88 -10.37 -2.45
C PRO A 56 2.06 -9.10 -2.19
N MET A 57 2.63 -7.93 -2.45
CA MET A 57 1.96 -6.64 -2.29
C MET A 57 0.77 -6.49 -3.23
N SER A 58 0.95 -6.78 -4.53
CA SER A 58 -0.13 -6.71 -5.52
C SER A 58 -1.22 -7.74 -5.24
N TYR A 59 -0.85 -8.92 -4.74
CA TYR A 59 -1.83 -9.94 -4.33
C TYR A 59 -2.69 -9.48 -3.15
N LEU A 60 -2.06 -8.93 -2.11
CA LEU A 60 -2.76 -8.41 -0.93
C LEU A 60 -3.64 -7.19 -1.27
N TYR A 61 -3.17 -6.33 -2.17
CA TYR A 61 -3.94 -5.21 -2.70
C TYR A 61 -5.19 -5.69 -3.46
N ALA A 62 -5.05 -6.69 -4.34
CA ALA A 62 -6.18 -7.27 -5.07
C ALA A 62 -7.22 -7.90 -4.13
N LYS A 63 -6.78 -8.57 -3.06
CA LYS A 63 -7.66 -9.16 -2.04
C LYS A 63 -8.25 -8.13 -1.07
N ARG A 64 -7.73 -6.89 -1.05
CA ARG A 64 -8.05 -5.86 -0.04
C ARG A 64 -7.96 -6.40 1.38
N PHE A 65 -6.91 -7.16 1.67
CA PHE A 65 -6.77 -7.84 2.95
C PHE A 65 -6.63 -6.83 4.11
N ALA A 66 -7.53 -6.86 5.07
CA ALA A 66 -7.43 -6.06 6.29
C ALA A 66 -7.40 -6.98 7.51
N GLY A 67 -6.56 -6.64 8.48
CA GLY A 67 -6.56 -7.30 9.79
C GLY A 67 -7.89 -7.12 10.52
N PRO A 68 -8.23 -8.01 11.47
CA PRO A 68 -9.45 -7.91 12.26
C PRO A 68 -9.46 -6.61 13.08
N LEU A 69 -10.61 -5.94 13.17
CA LEU A 69 -10.76 -4.72 13.94
C LEU A 69 -10.81 -5.05 15.44
N THR A 70 -9.66 -4.98 16.11
CA THR A 70 -9.56 -5.17 17.56
C THR A 70 -9.68 -3.84 18.32
N PRO A 71 -10.05 -3.85 19.61
CA PRO A 71 -10.07 -2.64 20.44
C PRO A 71 -8.73 -1.91 20.47
N LEU A 72 -7.62 -2.65 20.44
CA LEU A 72 -6.27 -2.09 20.36
C LEU A 72 -6.05 -1.32 19.05
N ILE A 73 -6.51 -1.86 17.92
CA ILE A 73 -6.41 -1.20 16.61
C ILE A 73 -7.23 0.10 16.59
N LEU A 74 -8.39 0.12 17.23
CA LEU A 74 -9.19 1.33 17.36
C LEU A 74 -8.44 2.41 18.16
N GLN A 75 -7.83 2.05 19.29
CA GLN A 75 -7.00 2.97 20.08
C GLN A 75 -5.82 3.50 19.27
N LEU A 76 -5.11 2.62 18.55
CA LEU A 76 -4.00 3.02 17.67
C LEU A 76 -4.43 4.01 16.59
N ARG A 77 -5.62 3.84 15.99
CA ARG A 77 -6.14 4.81 15.02
C ARG A 77 -6.34 6.20 15.65
N HIS A 78 -6.77 6.28 16.91
CA HIS A 78 -6.89 7.56 17.61
C HIS A 78 -5.54 8.20 17.96
N GLU A 79 -4.49 7.40 18.20
CA GLU A 79 -3.16 7.91 18.53
C GLU A 79 -2.37 8.36 17.29
N ILE A 80 -2.51 7.64 16.18
CA ILE A 80 -1.73 7.89 14.96
C ILE A 80 -2.26 9.10 14.19
N TYR A 81 -3.58 9.32 14.19
CA TYR A 81 -4.22 10.37 13.39
C TYR A 81 -4.68 11.53 14.26
N ILE A 82 -4.36 12.75 13.82
CA ILE A 82 -4.77 14.00 14.49
C ILE A 82 -6.27 14.25 14.30
N GLN A 83 -6.86 13.75 13.21
CA GLN A 83 -8.27 13.89 12.87
C GLN A 83 -9.01 12.56 13.03
N PRO A 84 -10.34 12.57 13.23
CA PRO A 84 -11.14 11.35 13.33
C PRO A 84 -10.93 10.45 12.12
N TYR A 85 -10.71 9.15 12.35
CA TYR A 85 -10.38 8.18 11.31
C TYR A 85 -11.38 8.18 10.14
N ASN A 86 -12.68 8.32 10.45
CA ASN A 86 -13.75 8.33 9.46
C ASN A 86 -13.80 9.61 8.60
N ASP A 87 -13.19 10.70 9.07
CA ASP A 87 -13.15 11.98 8.36
C ASP A 87 -11.89 12.10 7.47
N ILE A 88 -11.00 11.10 7.50
CA ILE A 88 -9.80 11.09 6.68
C ILE A 88 -10.16 10.87 5.22
N LYS A 89 -9.82 11.86 4.38
CA LYS A 89 -9.88 11.73 2.93
C LYS A 89 -8.67 10.91 2.47
N TRP A 90 -8.86 9.60 2.32
CA TRP A 90 -7.79 8.68 1.93
C TRP A 90 -7.33 8.85 0.47
N ASN A 91 -8.24 9.13 -0.46
CA ASN A 91 -7.92 9.33 -1.87
C ASN A 91 -6.79 10.34 -2.17
N PRO A 92 -6.78 11.56 -1.57
CA PRO A 92 -5.66 12.49 -1.70
C PRO A 92 -4.43 12.08 -0.86
N ALA A 93 -4.62 11.30 0.21
CA ALA A 93 -3.56 10.89 1.12
C ALA A 93 -2.49 10.00 0.48
N ARG A 94 -2.80 9.35 -0.65
CA ARG A 94 -1.85 8.52 -1.42
C ARG A 94 -0.61 9.25 -1.92
N ASN A 95 -0.68 10.58 -2.02
CA ASN A 95 0.43 11.42 -2.45
C ASN A 95 1.08 12.17 -1.27
N PHE A 96 0.60 11.98 -0.04
CA PHE A 96 1.18 12.62 1.13
C PHE A 96 2.39 11.83 1.60
N CYS A 97 3.57 12.40 1.38
CA CYS A 97 4.82 11.94 1.96
C CYS A 97 5.35 13.04 2.89
N ALA A 98 5.91 12.64 4.03
CA ALA A 98 6.65 13.58 4.85
C ALA A 98 7.83 14.12 4.03
N LYS A 99 7.99 15.44 4.00
CA LYS A 99 9.21 16.04 3.44
C LYS A 99 10.36 15.71 4.40
N SER A 100 11.44 15.16 3.86
CA SER A 100 12.70 14.92 4.58
C SER A 100 13.40 16.22 4.90
#